data_AF-A0A924QAY4-F1
#
_entry.id   AF-A0A924QAY4-F1
#
_cell.length_a   1.000
_cell.length_b   1.000
_cell.length_c   1.000
_cell.angle_alpha   90.00
_cell.angle_beta   90.00
_cell.angle_gamma   90.00
#
_symmetry.space_group_name_H-M   'P 1'
#
loop_
_entity.id
_entity.type
_entity.pdbx_description
1 polymer ?
#
loop_
_entity_poly.entity_id
_entity_poly.type
_entity_poly.pdbx_seq_one_letter_code
_entity_poly.pdbx_strand_id
1 'polypeptide(L)'
;MTHIKRHLQLTAVASAVLLAACGGSDDAGPSRGALIDTPVVLATLTAAQIDASALSAIAGKAVCDVKVVSLNYVTPGVKNDVTNASGVLLIPTGTAAACT
;
A
#
# COMPACT_ATOMS: atom_id res chain seq x y z
N MET A 1 -11.87 -50.06 10.17
CA MET A 1 -10.90 -49.01 9.76
C MET A 1 -11.46 -48.02 8.73
N THR A 2 -12.78 -47.98 8.50
CA THR A 2 -13.45 -47.14 7.49
C THR A 2 -14.00 -45.82 8.05
N HIS A 3 -14.24 -45.73 9.37
CA HIS A 3 -14.77 -44.53 10.01
C HIS A 3 -13.72 -43.42 10.18
N ILE A 4 -12.50 -43.75 10.62
CA ILE A 4 -11.39 -42.79 10.76
C ILE A 4 -11.04 -42.08 9.45
N LYS A 5 -11.10 -42.80 8.31
CA LYS A 5 -10.82 -42.25 6.98
C LYS A 5 -11.89 -41.24 6.54
N ARG A 6 -13.15 -41.46 6.94
CA ARG A 6 -14.29 -40.59 6.64
C ARG A 6 -14.27 -39.29 7.46
N HIS A 7 -13.79 -39.34 8.70
CA HIS A 7 -13.65 -38.15 9.56
C HIS A 7 -12.49 -37.24 9.10
N LEU A 8 -11.36 -37.83 8.67
CA LEU A 8 -10.21 -37.07 8.18
C LEU A 8 -10.50 -36.31 6.87
N GLN A 9 -11.38 -36.85 6.03
CA GLN A 9 -11.81 -36.21 4.78
C GLN A 9 -12.72 -35.00 5.02
N LEU A 10 -13.59 -35.04 6.04
CA LEU A 10 -14.48 -33.92 6.35
C LEU A 10 -13.71 -32.69 6.88
N THR A 11 -12.66 -32.90 7.67
CA THR A 11 -11.85 -31.81 8.23
C THR A 11 -11.00 -31.08 7.18
N ALA A 12 -10.57 -31.77 6.12
CA ALA A 12 -9.79 -31.17 5.04
C ALA A 12 -10.62 -30.25 4.14
N VAL A 13 -11.89 -30.57 3.91
CA VAL A 13 -12.80 -29.73 3.10
C VAL A 13 -13.20 -28.46 3.86
N ALA A 14 -13.41 -28.56 5.18
CA ALA A 14 -13.78 -27.41 6.01
C ALA A 14 -12.68 -26.34 6.09
N SER A 15 -11.41 -26.74 6.04
CA SER A 15 -10.27 -25.80 6.10
C SER A 15 -10.04 -25.05 4.78
N ALA A 16 -10.36 -25.65 3.63
CA ALA A 16 -10.27 -24.98 2.33
C ALA A 16 -11.33 -23.86 2.17
N VAL A 17 -12.52 -24.04 2.74
CA VAL A 17 -13.60 -23.04 2.70
C VAL A 17 -13.28 -21.83 3.59
N LEU A 18 -12.60 -22.04 4.72
CA LEU A 18 -12.17 -20.96 5.61
C LEU A 18 -11.05 -20.09 5.00
N LEU A 19 -10.17 -20.67 4.17
CA LEU A 19 -9.14 -19.90 3.46
C LEU A 19 -9.71 -19.03 2.34
N ALA A 20 -10.78 -19.46 1.68
CA ALA A 20 -11.46 -18.68 0.64
C ALA A 20 -12.14 -17.40 1.20
N ALA A 21 -12.42 -17.35 2.51
CA ALA A 21 -12.93 -16.16 3.19
C ALA A 21 -11.83 -15.20 3.68
N CYS A 22 -10.55 -15.58 3.55
CA CYS A 22 -9.39 -14.72 3.83
C CYS A 22 -8.83 -14.03 2.56
N GLY A 23 -9.44 -14.27 1.40
CA GLY A 23 -9.26 -13.46 0.20
C GLY A 23 -10.41 -12.47 0.12
N GLY A 24 -10.13 -11.17 0.26
CA GLY A 24 -11.15 -10.14 0.11
C GLY A 24 -11.88 -10.33 -1.21
N SER A 25 -13.20 -10.55 -1.14
CA SER A 25 -14.04 -10.78 -2.32
C SER A 25 -13.72 -9.75 -3.39
N ASP A 26 -13.45 -10.24 -4.61
CA ASP A 26 -13.45 -9.45 -5.83
C ASP A 26 -14.87 -8.94 -6.07
N ASP A 27 -15.26 -7.90 -5.34
CA ASP A 27 -16.43 -7.11 -5.66
C ASP A 27 -16.20 -6.53 -7.05
N ALA A 28 -17.16 -6.67 -7.96
CA ALA A 28 -17.09 -6.21 -9.36
C ALA A 28 -17.02 -4.67 -9.52
N GLY A 29 -16.69 -3.94 -8.46
CA GLY A 29 -16.36 -2.52 -8.44
C GLY A 29 -14.84 -2.28 -8.35
N PRO A 30 -14.39 -1.01 -8.29
CA PRO A 30 -12.97 -0.73 -8.09
C PRO A 30 -12.51 -1.31 -6.75
N SER A 31 -11.50 -2.17 -6.79
CA SER A 31 -10.92 -2.76 -5.58
C SER A 31 -10.42 -1.67 -4.64
N ARG A 32 -10.59 -1.84 -3.32
CA ARG A 32 -10.01 -0.94 -2.31
C ARG A 32 -8.52 -0.71 -2.60
N GLY A 33 -8.10 0.54 -2.64
CA GLY A 33 -6.73 0.95 -2.94
C GLY A 33 -6.42 1.13 -4.43
N ALA A 34 -7.36 0.84 -5.34
CA ALA A 34 -7.19 1.12 -6.76
C ALA A 34 -6.99 2.62 -6.99
N LEU A 35 -6.02 2.96 -7.84
CA LEU A 35 -5.78 4.34 -8.26
C LEU A 35 -6.89 4.79 -9.21
N ILE A 36 -7.43 5.97 -8.94
CA ILE A 36 -8.46 6.61 -9.77
C ILE A 36 -7.78 7.41 -10.89
N ASP A 37 -6.76 8.17 -10.52
CA ASP A 37 -5.95 8.97 -11.44
C ASP A 37 -4.52 8.44 -11.50
N THR A 38 -3.83 8.77 -12.59
CA THR A 38 -2.38 8.51 -12.69
C THR A 38 -1.65 9.32 -11.62
N PRO A 39 -0.74 8.71 -10.83
CA PRO A 39 0.05 9.43 -9.83
C PRO A 39 0.81 10.62 -10.44
N VAL A 40 0.71 11.78 -9.80
CA VAL A 40 1.34 13.02 -10.30
C VAL A 40 2.47 13.44 -9.37
N VAL A 41 3.67 13.58 -9.92
CA VAL A 41 4.80 14.20 -9.21
C VAL A 41 4.54 15.69 -9.11
N LEU A 42 4.27 16.18 -7.91
CA LEU A 42 4.01 17.60 -7.65
C LEU A 42 5.31 18.40 -7.53
N ALA A 43 6.34 17.78 -6.95
CA ALA A 43 7.64 18.41 -6.75
C ALA A 43 8.73 17.34 -6.62
N THR A 44 9.97 17.77 -6.86
CA THR A 44 11.17 17.05 -6.41
C THR A 44 11.92 17.94 -5.45
N LEU A 45 12.05 17.49 -4.21
CA LEU A 45 12.87 18.15 -3.19
C LEU A 45 14.28 17.62 -3.30
N THR A 46 15.23 18.48 -3.63
CA THR A 46 16.63 18.07 -3.71
C THR A 46 17.21 17.85 -2.31
N ALA A 47 18.20 16.96 -2.19
CA ALA A 47 18.94 16.76 -0.95
C ALA A 47 19.49 18.08 -0.39
N ALA A 48 19.95 18.99 -1.26
CA ALA A 48 20.42 20.32 -0.86
C ALA A 48 19.30 21.20 -0.25
N GLN A 49 18.09 21.13 -0.79
CA GLN A 49 16.93 21.86 -0.24
C GLN A 49 16.50 21.26 1.11
N ILE A 50 16.57 19.94 1.27
CA ILE A 50 16.27 19.26 2.53
C ILE A 50 17.36 19.59 3.58
N ASP A 51 18.62 19.61 3.17
CA ASP A 51 19.77 19.98 4.02
C ASP A 51 19.70 21.43 4.51
N ALA A 52 19.16 22.32 3.70
CA ALA A 52 18.94 23.71 4.06
C ALA A 52 17.81 23.89 5.09
N SER A 53 17.03 22.84 5.39
CA SER A 53 16.01 22.89 6.43
C SER A 53 16.64 22.92 7.83
N ALA A 54 15.91 23.48 8.80
CA ALA A 54 16.37 23.54 10.20
C ALA A 54 16.52 22.14 10.85
N LEU A 55 16.08 21.07 10.19
CA LEU A 55 16.06 19.72 10.74
C LEU A 55 17.40 18.97 10.60
N SER A 56 18.31 19.44 9.74
CA SER A 56 19.58 18.77 9.43
C SER A 56 20.50 18.64 10.64
N ALA A 57 20.36 19.53 11.64
CA ALA A 57 21.11 19.44 12.89
C ALA A 57 20.69 18.24 13.77
N ILE A 58 19.50 17.70 13.55
CA ILE A 58 18.94 16.57 14.30
C ILE A 58 18.93 15.29 13.46
N ALA A 59 18.55 15.39 12.19
CA ALA A 59 18.40 14.24 11.29
C ALA A 59 19.68 13.89 10.51
N GLY A 60 20.69 14.75 10.52
CA GLY A 60 21.86 14.64 9.64
C GLY A 60 21.58 15.14 8.22
N LYS A 61 22.56 14.98 7.33
CA LYS A 61 22.46 15.42 5.93
C LYS A 61 21.62 14.44 5.10
N ALA A 62 20.74 14.98 4.28
CA ALA A 62 19.97 14.26 3.28
C ALA A 62 20.90 13.63 2.23
N VAL A 63 20.68 12.33 1.99
CA VAL A 63 21.42 11.56 0.98
C VAL A 63 20.65 11.47 -0.34
N CYS A 64 19.31 11.53 -0.27
CA CYS A 64 18.43 11.36 -1.42
C CYS A 64 17.68 12.65 -1.71
N ASP A 65 17.39 12.87 -2.99
CA ASP A 65 16.27 13.72 -3.39
C ASP A 65 14.97 12.98 -3.05
N VAL A 66 13.86 13.71 -2.92
CA VAL A 66 12.54 13.14 -2.63
C VAL A 66 11.52 13.63 -3.64
N LYS A 67 10.94 12.71 -4.40
CA LYS A 67 9.75 13.00 -5.21
C LYS A 67 8.52 13.01 -4.31
N VAL A 68 7.74 14.09 -4.42
CA VAL A 68 6.44 14.23 -3.76
C VAL A 68 5.37 13.87 -4.77
N VAL A 69 4.73 12.71 -4.58
CA VAL A 69 3.74 12.17 -5.51
C VAL A 69 2.35 12.23 -4.89
N SER A 70 1.41 12.85 -5.59
CA SER A 70 0.00 12.85 -5.19
C SER A 70 -0.73 11.62 -5.72
N LEU A 71 -1.60 11.07 -4.89
CA LEU A 71 -2.42 9.91 -5.17
C LEU A 71 -3.89 10.25 -4.95
N ASN A 72 -4.76 9.75 -5.84
CA ASN A 72 -6.21 9.70 -5.66
C ASN A 72 -6.62 8.23 -5.82
N TYR A 73 -7.22 7.64 -4.78
CA TYR A 73 -7.48 6.19 -4.73
C TYR A 73 -8.84 5.88 -4.14
N VAL A 74 -9.36 4.69 -4.48
CA VAL A 74 -10.63 4.19 -4.01
C VAL A 74 -10.50 3.67 -2.58
N THR A 75 -11.38 4.11 -1.70
CA THR A 75 -11.53 3.59 -0.35
C THR A 75 -13.01 3.61 0.03
N PRO A 76 -13.53 2.67 0.81
CA PRO A 76 -14.90 2.75 1.28
C PRO A 76 -15.06 3.80 2.39
N GLY A 77 -16.25 4.38 2.43
CA GLY A 77 -16.70 5.26 3.50
C GLY A 77 -17.11 4.48 4.75
N VAL A 78 -17.52 5.21 5.80
CA VAL A 78 -17.92 4.61 7.09
C VAL A 78 -19.12 3.65 7.00
N LYS A 79 -19.94 3.78 5.95
CA LYS A 79 -21.08 2.90 5.65
C LYS A 79 -20.77 1.85 4.58
N ASN A 80 -19.50 1.67 4.24
CA ASN A 80 -19.03 0.78 3.19
C ASN A 80 -19.43 1.19 1.76
N ASP A 81 -19.86 2.45 1.55
CA ASP A 81 -20.10 3.03 0.23
C ASP A 81 -18.78 3.26 -0.51
N VAL A 82 -18.76 3.10 -1.84
CA VAL A 82 -17.57 3.40 -2.67
C VAL A 82 -17.29 4.90 -2.66
N THR A 83 -16.10 5.30 -2.19
CA THR A 83 -15.64 6.69 -2.21
C THR A 83 -14.15 6.75 -2.56
N ASN A 84 -13.56 7.94 -2.49
CA ASN A 84 -12.17 8.18 -2.76
C ASN A 84 -11.48 8.94 -1.63
N ALA A 85 -10.15 8.83 -1.59
CA ALA A 85 -9.29 9.61 -0.71
C ALA A 85 -8.05 10.07 -1.47
N SER A 86 -7.42 11.12 -0.95
CA SER A 86 -6.14 11.61 -1.43
C SER A 86 -5.00 11.15 -0.52
N GLY A 87 -3.80 11.01 -1.08
CA GLY A 87 -2.59 10.68 -0.34
C GLY A 87 -1.35 11.29 -0.97
N VAL A 88 -0.26 11.31 -0.19
CA VAL A 88 1.07 11.69 -0.67
C VAL A 88 2.02 10.54 -0.45
N LEU A 89 2.75 10.17 -1.51
CA LEU A 89 3.84 9.21 -1.47
C LEU A 89 5.16 9.96 -1.64
N LEU A 90 6.06 9.78 -0.67
CA LEU A 90 7.42 10.31 -0.70
C LEU A 90 8.36 9.22 -1.19
N ILE A 91 8.97 9.41 -2.36
CA ILE A 91 9.87 8.42 -2.96
C ILE A 91 11.30 8.96 -2.91
N PRO A 92 12.21 8.31 -2.18
CA PRO A 92 13.63 8.67 -2.25
C PRO A 92 14.15 8.36 -3.65
N THR A 93 14.95 9.27 -4.21
CA THR A 93 15.56 9.12 -5.52
C THR A 93 16.99 9.64 -5.52
N GLY A 94 17.87 9.00 -6.26
CA GLY A 94 19.28 9.41 -6.36
C GLY A 94 20.16 8.25 -6.79
N THR A 95 21.47 8.48 -6.81
CA THR A 95 22.46 7.47 -7.21
C THR A 95 23.06 6.70 -6.05
N ALA A 96 22.88 7.18 -4.81
CA ALA A 96 23.33 6.45 -3.62
C ALA A 96 22.46 5.20 -3.42
N ALA A 97 23.06 4.14 -2.88
CA ALA A 97 22.39 2.85 -2.67
C ALA A 97 21.13 2.93 -1.80
N ALA A 98 20.99 3.96 -0.97
CA ALA A 98 19.81 4.18 -0.15
C ALA A 98 18.64 4.87 -0.90
N CYS A 99 18.82 5.24 -2.17
CA CYS A 99 17.93 6.10 -2.94
C CYS A 99 17.38 5.45 -4.23
N THR A 100 17.52 4.12 -4.35
CA THR A 100 17.09 3.30 -5.49
C THR A 100 16.30 2.11 -5.00
#